data_AF-A0A958NE43-F1
#
_entry.id   AF-A0A958NE43-F1
#
_cell.length_a   1.000
_cell.length_b   1.000
_cell.length_c   1.000
_cell.angle_alpha   90.00
_cell.angle_beta   90.00
_cell.angle_gamma   90.00
#
_symmetry.space_group_name_H-M   'P 1'
#
loop_
_entity.id
_entity.type
_entity.pdbx_description
1 polymer ?
#
loop_
_entity_poly.entity_id
_entity_poly.type
_entity_poly.pdbx_seq_one_letter_code
_entity_poly.pdbx_strand_id
1 'polypeptide(L)'
;MTNKTNHQALDHATLDDLIEGYQLIGFDWRYLYVNKAVIKQSKYTSKNDLVGHTMMEKYPGIETTDLFKLLEKCMKTRTSSTMINEFTFPDNSKGWFELRIEPVPRGLFILSIDITERKRAEEAKKEYINSLEEMIYMTSHKIRQPICNIKGIINLLNNTHASADVSSGNRTYLFRRHRFKHKYIIKIANESKFEVQAQTKRPRQQG
;
A
#
# COMPACT_ATOMS: atom_id res chain seq x y z
N MET A 1 27.95 -21.41 -52.79
CA MET A 1 28.83 -21.65 -51.62
C MET A 1 28.34 -20.80 -50.47
N THR A 2 28.22 -21.42 -49.30
CA THR A 2 27.37 -21.07 -48.16
C THR A 2 27.68 -19.72 -47.50
N ASN A 3 26.69 -18.82 -47.52
CA ASN A 3 26.63 -17.65 -46.65
C ASN A 3 26.02 -18.09 -45.31
N LYS A 4 26.87 -18.50 -44.35
CA LYS A 4 26.42 -18.90 -43.01
C LYS A 4 26.23 -17.64 -42.17
N THR A 5 24.98 -17.38 -41.87
CA THR A 5 24.42 -16.39 -40.96
C THR A 5 25.17 -16.39 -39.63
N ASN A 6 26.00 -15.38 -39.37
CA ASN A 6 26.42 -15.00 -38.03
C ASN A 6 25.22 -14.36 -37.31
N HIS A 7 24.24 -15.17 -36.91
CA HIS A 7 23.29 -14.74 -35.88
C HIS A 7 23.98 -14.94 -34.54
N GLN A 8 24.52 -13.82 -34.03
CA GLN A 8 25.11 -13.67 -32.72
C GLN A 8 24.29 -14.43 -31.67
N ALA A 9 24.82 -15.55 -31.20
CA ALA A 9 24.47 -16.04 -29.88
C ALA A 9 24.83 -14.89 -28.92
N LEU A 10 23.85 -14.37 -28.20
CA LEU A 10 24.07 -13.35 -27.19
C LEU A 10 25.11 -13.91 -26.20
N ASP A 11 26.33 -13.35 -26.19
CA ASP A 11 27.43 -13.88 -25.40
C ASP A 11 26.98 -13.99 -23.94
N HIS A 12 27.02 -15.19 -23.36
CA HIS A 12 26.57 -15.43 -21.98
C HIS A 12 27.23 -14.47 -20.97
N ALA A 13 28.43 -13.97 -21.27
CA ALA A 13 29.12 -12.95 -20.50
C ALA A 13 28.32 -11.62 -20.41
N THR A 14 27.66 -11.20 -21.49
CA THR A 14 26.84 -9.96 -21.50
C THR A 14 25.59 -10.10 -20.64
N LEU A 15 24.96 -11.29 -20.65
CA LEU A 15 23.79 -11.58 -19.82
C LEU A 15 24.14 -11.69 -18.32
N ASP A 16 25.39 -11.99 -18.01
CA ASP A 16 25.85 -12.21 -16.64
C ASP A 16 25.96 -10.95 -15.80
N ASP A 17 26.19 -9.81 -16.44
CA ASP A 17 26.36 -8.53 -15.76
C ASP A 17 25.07 -7.69 -15.72
N LEU A 18 23.99 -8.20 -16.32
CA LEU A 18 22.67 -7.57 -16.23
C LEU A 18 22.11 -7.67 -14.81
N ILE A 19 21.38 -6.62 -14.41
CA ILE A 19 20.75 -6.50 -13.10
C ILE A 19 19.55 -7.44 -13.01
N GLU A 20 18.84 -7.60 -14.12
CA GLU A 20 17.71 -8.50 -14.23
C GLU A 20 18.15 -9.97 -14.22
N GLY A 21 17.34 -10.79 -13.58
CA GLY A 21 17.56 -12.23 -13.53
C GLY A 21 17.10 -12.89 -14.81
N TYR A 22 18.00 -13.62 -15.46
CA TYR A 22 17.71 -14.42 -16.65
C TYR A 22 17.89 -15.89 -16.35
N GLN A 23 16.87 -16.68 -16.64
CA GLN A 23 16.91 -18.13 -16.53
C GLN A 23 16.27 -18.81 -17.75
N LEU A 24 16.90 -19.90 -18.17
CA LEU A 24 16.39 -20.78 -19.22
C LEU A 24 16.07 -22.13 -18.59
N ILE A 25 14.82 -22.55 -18.73
CA ILE A 25 14.31 -23.81 -18.18
C ILE A 25 13.94 -24.74 -19.34
N GLY A 26 14.46 -25.96 -19.29
CA GLY A 26 14.18 -27.01 -20.26
C GLY A 26 12.76 -27.56 -20.17
N PHE A 27 12.35 -28.35 -21.17
CA PHE A 27 11.06 -29.05 -21.16
C PHE A 27 10.92 -30.06 -20.01
N ASP A 28 12.03 -30.53 -19.47
CA ASP A 28 12.10 -31.41 -18.29
C ASP A 28 12.22 -30.64 -16.97
N TRP A 29 11.91 -29.35 -16.98
CA TRP A 29 11.98 -28.44 -15.83
C TRP A 29 13.37 -28.21 -15.26
N ARG A 30 14.44 -28.60 -15.97
CA ARG A 30 15.82 -28.34 -15.56
C ARG A 30 16.27 -26.94 -15.92
N TYR A 31 17.01 -26.30 -15.02
CA TYR A 31 17.72 -25.06 -15.33
C TYR A 31 18.85 -25.36 -16.33
N LEU A 32 18.73 -24.82 -17.54
CA LEU A 32 19.75 -24.90 -18.59
C LEU A 32 20.73 -23.73 -18.51
N TYR A 33 20.27 -22.59 -18.00
CA TYR A 33 21.08 -21.39 -17.80
C TYR A 33 20.47 -20.53 -16.69
N VAL A 34 21.33 -19.90 -15.89
CA VAL A 34 20.99 -18.81 -14.98
C VAL A 34 22.14 -17.79 -14.99
N ASN A 35 21.81 -16.50 -14.89
CA ASN A 35 22.81 -15.45 -14.77
C ASN A 35 23.15 -15.12 -13.30
N LYS A 36 24.10 -14.20 -13.06
CA LYS A 36 24.50 -13.81 -11.69
C LYS A 36 23.34 -13.18 -10.90
N ALA A 37 22.46 -12.44 -11.55
CA ALA A 37 21.31 -11.83 -10.90
C ALA A 37 20.34 -12.89 -10.34
N VAL A 38 20.02 -13.95 -11.08
CA VAL A 38 19.18 -15.06 -10.56
C VAL A 38 19.82 -15.69 -9.32
N ILE A 39 21.14 -15.87 -9.27
CA ILE A 39 21.82 -16.42 -8.09
C ILE A 39 21.66 -15.51 -6.87
N LYS A 40 21.83 -14.19 -7.04
CA LYS A 40 21.59 -13.22 -5.99
C LYS A 40 20.13 -13.23 -5.52
N GLN A 41 19.18 -13.25 -6.46
CA GLN A 41 17.75 -13.22 -6.18
C GLN A 41 17.25 -14.51 -5.52
N SER A 42 17.79 -15.66 -5.91
CA SER A 42 17.42 -16.98 -5.37
C SER A 42 18.10 -17.31 -4.04
N LYS A 43 19.08 -16.51 -3.62
CA LYS A 43 19.93 -16.72 -2.43
C LYS A 43 20.75 -18.02 -2.46
N TYR A 44 20.99 -18.58 -3.65
CA TYR A 44 21.98 -19.64 -3.84
C TYR A 44 23.39 -19.05 -3.93
N THR A 45 24.41 -19.90 -3.78
CA THR A 45 25.81 -19.44 -3.76
C THR A 45 26.43 -19.48 -5.15
N SER A 46 26.03 -20.43 -5.99
CA SER A 46 26.64 -20.67 -7.29
C SER A 46 25.63 -21.00 -8.37
N LYS A 47 26.01 -20.77 -9.64
CA LYS A 47 25.20 -21.21 -10.80
C LYS A 47 24.96 -22.72 -10.82
N ASN A 48 25.96 -23.50 -10.40
CA ASN A 48 25.90 -24.95 -10.37
C ASN A 48 24.90 -25.47 -9.32
N ASP A 49 24.53 -24.63 -8.36
CA ASP A 49 23.48 -24.96 -7.41
C ASP A 49 22.12 -25.07 -8.11
N LEU A 50 21.91 -24.39 -9.25
CA LEU A 50 20.66 -24.44 -10.01
C LEU A 50 20.80 -25.22 -11.32
N VAL A 51 21.81 -24.89 -12.14
CA VAL A 51 21.99 -25.47 -13.47
C VAL A 51 22.10 -27.00 -13.39
N GLY A 52 21.37 -27.70 -14.28
CA GLY A 52 21.28 -29.16 -14.32
C GLY A 52 20.24 -29.78 -13.38
N HIS A 53 19.76 -29.03 -12.40
CA HIS A 53 18.73 -29.49 -11.46
C HIS A 53 17.33 -29.04 -11.90
N THR A 54 16.31 -29.77 -11.47
CA THR A 54 14.91 -29.39 -11.73
C THR A 54 14.44 -28.30 -10.77
N MET A 55 13.42 -27.53 -11.17
CA MET A 55 12.78 -26.57 -10.27
C MET A 55 12.31 -27.23 -8.96
N MET A 56 11.77 -28.45 -9.03
CA MET A 56 11.22 -29.18 -7.89
C MET A 56 12.31 -29.67 -6.93
N GLU A 57 13.49 -30.03 -7.44
CA GLU A 57 14.65 -30.40 -6.61
C GLU A 57 15.15 -29.22 -5.78
N LYS A 58 15.09 -28.00 -6.34
CA LYS A 58 15.60 -26.79 -5.67
C LYS A 58 14.54 -26.07 -4.84
N TYR A 59 13.29 -26.15 -5.28
CA TYR A 59 12.14 -25.58 -4.60
C TYR A 59 11.06 -26.66 -4.40
N PRO A 60 11.22 -27.53 -3.39
CA PRO A 60 10.21 -28.54 -3.07
C PRO A 60 8.84 -27.90 -2.82
N GLY A 61 7.81 -28.43 -3.48
CA GLY A 61 6.43 -27.91 -3.38
C GLY A 61 6.11 -26.73 -4.30
N ILE A 62 7.06 -26.26 -5.13
CA ILE A 62 6.84 -25.18 -6.11
C ILE A 62 5.67 -25.48 -7.05
N GLU A 63 5.40 -26.75 -7.32
CA GLU A 63 4.31 -27.24 -8.18
C GLU A 63 2.92 -26.80 -7.70
N THR A 64 2.77 -26.52 -6.41
CA THR A 64 1.51 -26.07 -5.82
C THR A 64 1.27 -24.56 -6.00
N THR A 65 2.32 -23.81 -6.35
CA THR A 65 2.29 -22.35 -6.48
C THR A 65 1.62 -21.90 -7.78
N ASP A 66 1.03 -20.71 -7.75
CA ASP A 66 0.44 -20.12 -8.96
C ASP A 66 1.50 -19.77 -10.02
N LEU A 67 2.75 -19.52 -9.59
CA LEU A 67 3.90 -19.38 -10.48
C LEU A 67 4.09 -20.64 -11.33
N PHE A 68 4.15 -21.82 -10.70
CA PHE A 68 4.38 -23.05 -11.45
C PHE A 68 3.22 -23.38 -12.38
N LYS A 69 1.97 -23.16 -11.96
CA LYS A 69 0.79 -23.31 -12.86
C LYS A 69 0.90 -22.40 -14.09
N LEU A 70 1.37 -21.17 -13.91
CA LEU A 70 1.58 -20.25 -15.03
C LEU A 70 2.70 -20.74 -15.95
N LEU A 71 3.82 -21.22 -15.38
CA LEU A 71 4.91 -21.81 -16.16
C LEU A 71 4.45 -23.04 -16.94
N GLU A 72 3.70 -23.95 -16.32
CA GLU A 72 3.14 -25.13 -16.95
C GLU A 72 2.23 -24.75 -18.11
N LYS A 73 1.35 -23.77 -17.91
CA LYS A 73 0.51 -23.21 -18.97
C LYS A 73 1.37 -22.69 -20.12
N CYS A 74 2.35 -21.82 -19.86
CA CYS A 74 3.25 -21.28 -20.89
C CYS A 74 4.03 -22.38 -21.63
N MET A 75 4.49 -23.40 -20.91
CA MET A 75 5.21 -24.54 -21.49
C MET A 75 4.32 -25.32 -22.46
N LYS A 76 3.06 -25.55 -22.08
CA LYS A 76 2.08 -26.33 -22.85
C LYS A 76 1.48 -25.55 -24.02
N THR A 77 1.02 -24.33 -23.77
CA THR A 77 0.32 -23.51 -24.77
C THR A 77 1.27 -22.72 -25.67
N ARG A 78 2.54 -22.61 -25.27
CA ARG A 78 3.55 -21.81 -25.98
C ARG A 78 3.12 -20.35 -26.15
N THR A 79 2.41 -19.82 -25.14
CA THR A 79 2.01 -18.40 -25.06
C THR A 79 2.74 -17.71 -23.93
N SER A 80 3.24 -16.50 -24.18
CA SER A 80 3.92 -15.66 -23.19
C SER A 80 2.98 -15.22 -22.07
N SER A 81 3.54 -14.95 -20.89
CA SER A 81 2.77 -14.43 -19.75
C SER A 81 3.64 -13.58 -18.83
N THR A 82 3.01 -12.72 -18.03
CA THR A 82 3.68 -11.91 -17.02
C THR A 82 2.95 -12.05 -15.69
N MET A 83 3.69 -12.07 -14.59
CA MET A 83 3.11 -12.00 -13.25
C MET A 83 4.00 -11.20 -12.31
N ILE A 84 3.42 -10.68 -11.24
CA ILE A 84 4.17 -10.22 -10.08
C ILE A 84 4.06 -11.31 -9.02
N ASN A 85 5.18 -11.78 -8.52
CA ASN A 85 5.24 -12.81 -7.50
C ASN A 85 5.95 -12.29 -6.24
N GLU A 86 5.32 -12.50 -5.08
CA GLU A 86 5.96 -12.28 -3.78
C GLU A 86 6.69 -13.57 -3.39
N PHE A 87 8.00 -13.49 -3.22
CA PHE A 87 8.83 -14.60 -2.73
C PHE A 87 9.14 -14.39 -1.25
N THR A 88 8.82 -15.39 -0.44
CA THR A 88 9.27 -15.45 0.96
C THR A 88 10.49 -16.34 1.03
N PHE A 89 11.60 -15.79 1.51
CA PHE A 89 12.87 -16.50 1.67
C PHE A 89 12.92 -17.25 3.01
N PRO A 90 13.85 -18.22 3.19
CA PRO A 90 14.00 -18.96 4.44
C PRO A 90 14.27 -18.08 5.67
N ASP A 91 14.88 -16.90 5.48
CA ASP A 91 15.09 -15.89 6.53
C ASP A 91 13.85 -15.02 6.81
N ASN A 92 12.68 -15.42 6.28
CA ASN A 92 11.40 -14.72 6.37
C ASN A 92 11.38 -13.32 5.72
N SER A 93 12.44 -12.93 5.01
CA SER A 93 12.41 -11.72 4.19
C SER A 93 11.55 -11.94 2.95
N LYS A 94 10.95 -10.85 2.46
CA LYS A 94 10.10 -10.83 1.28
C LYS A 94 10.77 -10.07 0.14
N GLY A 95 10.75 -10.67 -1.05
CA GLY A 95 11.13 -10.04 -2.31
C GLY A 95 9.95 -10.02 -3.27
N TRP A 96 9.80 -8.92 -4.01
CA TRP A 96 8.78 -8.80 -5.05
C TRP A 96 9.45 -8.85 -6.41
N PHE A 97 9.02 -9.79 -7.25
CA PHE A 97 9.61 -10.01 -8.57
C PHE A 97 8.54 -9.91 -9.65
N GLU A 98 8.77 -9.06 -10.64
CA GLU A 98 8.03 -9.09 -11.90
C GLU A 98 8.68 -10.14 -12.79
N LEU A 99 7.91 -11.17 -13.13
CA LEU A 99 8.35 -12.30 -13.94
C LEU A 99 7.71 -12.20 -15.32
N ARG A 100 8.54 -12.21 -16.37
CA ARG A 100 8.07 -12.34 -17.76
C ARG A 100 8.54 -13.67 -18.30
N ILE A 101 7.58 -14.47 -18.76
CA ILE A 101 7.76 -15.86 -19.15
C ILE A 101 7.54 -15.93 -20.65
N GLU A 102 8.60 -16.29 -21.37
CA GLU A 102 8.63 -16.37 -22.82
C GLU A 102 8.92 -17.80 -23.27
N PRO A 103 8.02 -18.43 -24.04
CA PRO A 103 8.27 -19.73 -24.63
C PRO A 103 9.35 -19.63 -25.72
N VAL A 104 10.45 -20.37 -25.54
CA VAL A 104 11.58 -20.42 -26.50
C VAL A 104 11.79 -21.86 -27.01
N PRO A 105 12.44 -22.10 -28.16
CA PRO A 105 12.56 -23.45 -28.73
C PRO A 105 13.13 -24.52 -27.78
N ARG A 106 13.90 -24.11 -26.76
CA ARG A 106 14.52 -25.01 -25.77
C ARG A 106 13.71 -25.18 -24.47
N GLY A 107 12.53 -24.54 -24.35
CA GLY A 107 11.68 -24.59 -23.17
C GLY A 107 11.10 -23.21 -22.83
N LEU A 108 11.41 -22.68 -21.65
CA LEU A 108 10.97 -21.35 -21.18
C LEU A 108 12.17 -20.46 -20.87
N PHE A 109 12.11 -19.23 -21.35
CA PHE A 109 12.96 -18.14 -20.92
C PHE A 109 12.19 -17.28 -19.93
N ILE A 110 12.77 -17.03 -18.76
CA ILE A 110 12.12 -16.23 -17.72
C ILE A 110 13.04 -15.07 -17.37
N LEU A 111 12.48 -13.87 -17.52
CA LEU A 111 13.04 -12.63 -17.02
C LEU A 111 12.46 -12.36 -15.63
N SER A 112 13.32 -11.97 -14.69
CA SER A 112 12.94 -11.64 -13.31
C SER A 112 13.50 -10.28 -12.93
N ILE A 113 12.60 -9.33 -12.69
CA ILE A 113 12.92 -7.96 -12.32
C ILE A 113 12.56 -7.79 -10.85
N ASP A 114 13.56 -7.46 -10.02
CA ASP A 114 13.32 -7.11 -8.63
C ASP A 114 12.61 -5.74 -8.57
N ILE A 115 11.39 -5.74 -8.04
CA ILE A 115 10.57 -4.55 -7.85
C ILE A 115 10.31 -4.27 -6.37
N THR A 116 11.10 -4.87 -5.49
CA THR A 116 10.93 -4.80 -4.03
C THR A 116 11.05 -3.37 -3.52
N GLU A 117 12.06 -2.62 -3.98
CA GLU A 117 12.23 -1.22 -3.57
C GLU A 117 11.05 -0.35 -4.03
N ARG A 118 10.61 -0.54 -5.28
CA ARG A 118 9.42 0.14 -5.82
C ARG A 118 8.19 -0.15 -4.96
N LYS A 119 7.97 -1.41 -4.59
CA LYS A 119 6.83 -1.82 -3.74
C LYS A 119 6.92 -1.22 -2.34
N ARG A 120 8.11 -1.17 -1.73
CA ARG A 120 8.30 -0.51 -0.42
C ARG A 120 8.02 0.99 -0.49
N ALA A 121 8.46 1.66 -1.55
CA ALA A 121 8.19 3.09 -1.75
C ALA A 121 6.68 3.36 -1.98
N GLU A 122 6.00 2.49 -2.73
CA GLU A 122 4.54 2.54 -2.92
C GLU A 122 3.79 2.39 -1.58
N GLU A 123 4.18 1.42 -0.75
CA GLU A 123 3.54 1.18 0.55
C GLU A 123 3.78 2.36 1.51
N ALA A 124 5.03 2.84 1.63
CA ALA A 124 5.36 3.98 2.46
C ALA A 124 4.59 5.25 2.06
N LYS A 125 4.41 5.48 0.75
CA LYS A 125 3.60 6.58 0.24
C LYS A 125 2.13 6.43 0.65
N LYS A 126 1.58 5.23 0.56
CA LYS A 126 0.20 4.93 0.94
C LYS A 126 -0.04 5.15 2.43
N GLU A 127 0.88 4.67 3.27
CA GLU A 127 0.84 4.92 4.73
C GLU A 127 0.88 6.42 5.04
N TYR A 128 1.74 7.18 4.36
CA TYR A 128 1.81 8.63 4.52
C TYR A 128 0.50 9.32 4.14
N ILE A 129 -0.12 8.97 3.02
CA ILE A 129 -1.42 9.52 2.60
C ILE A 129 -2.51 9.21 3.63
N ASN A 130 -2.60 7.96 4.09
CA ASN A 130 -3.59 7.58 5.11
C ASN A 130 -3.41 8.39 6.41
N SER A 131 -2.17 8.62 6.83
CA SER A 131 -1.88 9.43 8.02
C SER A 131 -2.29 10.90 7.86
N LEU A 132 -2.15 11.45 6.65
CA LEU A 132 -2.60 12.81 6.33
C LEU A 132 -4.13 12.90 6.33
N GLU A 133 -4.83 11.91 5.78
CA GLU A 133 -6.29 11.86 5.78
C GLU A 133 -6.84 11.83 7.21
N GLU A 134 -6.25 11.01 8.10
CA GLU A 134 -6.62 10.96 9.51
C GLU A 134 -6.39 12.31 10.20
N MET A 135 -5.24 12.96 9.95
CA MET A 135 -4.95 14.28 10.50
C MET A 135 -5.94 15.35 10.02
N ILE A 136 -6.27 15.37 8.72
CA ILE A 136 -7.24 16.29 8.13
C ILE A 136 -8.63 16.07 8.74
N TYR A 137 -9.04 14.81 8.90
CA TYR A 137 -10.31 14.46 9.54
C TYR A 137 -10.37 14.98 10.98
N MET A 138 -9.36 14.70 11.79
CA MET A 138 -9.29 15.14 13.18
C MET A 138 -9.24 16.66 13.31
N THR A 139 -8.49 17.33 12.43
CA THR A 139 -8.40 18.79 12.40
C THR A 139 -9.73 19.42 12.01
N SER A 140 -10.40 18.88 10.99
CA SER A 140 -11.72 19.33 10.55
C SER A 140 -12.77 19.19 11.66
N HIS A 141 -12.73 18.07 12.40
CA HIS A 141 -13.61 17.89 13.55
C HIS A 141 -13.36 18.96 14.63
N LYS A 142 -12.09 19.22 14.96
CA LYS A 142 -11.70 20.24 15.95
C LYS A 142 -12.05 21.67 15.52
N ILE A 143 -11.93 22.00 14.23
CA ILE A 143 -12.28 23.33 13.70
C ILE A 143 -13.80 23.52 13.62
N ARG A 144 -14.55 22.45 13.32
CA ARG A 144 -16.02 22.52 13.22
C ARG A 144 -16.67 22.95 14.53
N GLN A 145 -16.16 22.48 15.66
CA GLN A 145 -16.70 22.80 16.99
C GLN A 145 -16.77 24.31 17.28
N PRO A 146 -15.67 25.09 17.23
CA PRO A 146 -15.73 26.53 17.48
C PRO A 146 -16.53 27.28 16.40
N ILE A 147 -16.49 26.86 15.13
CA ILE A 147 -17.28 27.48 14.06
C ILE A 147 -18.78 27.33 14.32
N CYS A 148 -19.24 26.13 14.69
CA CYS A 148 -20.64 25.89 15.07
C CYS A 148 -21.05 26.80 16.24
N ASN A 149 -20.19 26.97 17.24
CA ASN A 149 -20.44 27.84 18.38
C ASN A 149 -20.57 29.31 17.96
N ILE A 150 -19.63 29.83 17.16
CA ILE A 150 -19.65 31.21 16.65
C ILE A 150 -20.90 31.45 15.80
N LYS A 151 -21.22 30.54 14.87
CA LYS A 151 -22.42 30.63 14.02
C LYS A 151 -23.69 30.65 14.85
N GLY A 152 -23.76 29.85 15.91
CA GLY A 152 -24.86 29.87 16.88
C GLY A 152 -25.02 31.23 17.56
N ILE A 153 -23.91 31.83 18.04
CA ILE A 153 -23.91 33.15 18.67
C ILE A 153 -24.37 34.24 17.69
N ILE A 154 -23.83 34.27 16.47
CA ILE A 154 -24.24 35.23 15.42
C ILE A 154 -25.75 35.14 15.16
N ASN A 155 -26.29 33.92 15.06
CA ASN A 155 -27.72 33.73 14.84
C ASN A 155 -28.57 34.25 16.02
N LEU A 156 -28.10 34.08 17.26
CA LEU A 156 -28.77 34.64 18.43
C LEU A 156 -28.78 36.18 18.42
N LEU A 157 -27.66 36.80 18.03
CA LEU A 157 -27.51 38.25 17.93
C LEU A 157 -28.40 38.84 16.82
N ASN A 158 -28.40 38.25 15.63
CA ASN A 158 -29.22 38.71 14.51
C ASN A 158 -30.73 38.62 14.82
N ASN A 159 -31.17 37.57 15.50
CA ASN A 159 -32.56 37.43 15.94
C ASN A 159 -32.94 38.37 17.10
N THR A 160 -31.96 38.90 17.85
CA THR A 160 -32.23 39.97 18.84
C THR A 160 -32.35 41.34 18.20
N HIS A 161 -31.70 41.59 17.06
CA HIS A 161 -31.87 42.83 16.29
C HIS A 161 -33.21 42.85 15.52
N ALA A 162 -33.67 41.71 15.00
CA ALA A 162 -34.98 41.59 14.34
C ALA A 162 -36.19 41.76 15.29
N SER A 163 -35.97 41.78 16.62
CA SER A 163 -37.02 42.01 17.63
C SER A 163 -36.92 43.37 18.32
N ALA A 164 -36.02 44.25 17.87
CA ALA A 164 -35.85 45.60 18.41
C ALA A 164 -36.74 46.65 17.73
N ASP A 165 -37.44 46.29 16.65
CA ASP A 165 -38.36 47.18 15.94
C ASP A 165 -39.82 46.86 16.28
N VAL A 166 -40.19 47.01 17.56
CA VAL A 166 -41.60 47.10 17.99
C VAL A 166 -41.71 48.11 19.13
N SER A 167 -42.38 49.20 18.79
CA SER A 167 -42.93 50.26 19.66
C SER A 167 -43.30 49.80 21.08
N SER A 168 -42.72 50.51 22.05
CA SER A 168 -43.16 50.91 23.41
C SER A 168 -44.00 50.01 24.34
N GLY A 169 -44.54 48.87 23.93
CA GLY A 169 -45.35 47.96 24.79
C GLY A 169 -44.63 46.72 25.34
N ASN A 170 -43.45 46.36 24.79
CA ASN A 170 -42.87 45.01 24.97
C ASN A 170 -41.63 44.91 25.88
N ARG A 171 -41.27 45.97 26.63
CA ARG A 171 -40.07 45.95 27.50
C ARG A 171 -40.15 44.86 28.57
N THR A 172 -41.31 44.63 29.18
CA THR A 172 -41.48 43.63 30.25
C THR A 172 -41.32 42.19 29.74
N TYR A 173 -41.72 41.91 28.49
CA TYR A 173 -41.55 40.60 27.85
C TYR A 173 -40.10 40.36 27.40
N LEU A 174 -39.41 41.39 26.92
CA LEU A 174 -38.00 41.31 26.51
C LEU A 174 -37.06 41.05 27.69
N PHE A 175 -37.30 41.68 28.86
CA PHE A 175 -36.51 41.42 30.08
C PHE A 175 -36.69 39.99 30.62
N ARG A 176 -37.90 39.43 30.55
CA ARG A 176 -38.17 38.05 31.00
C ARG A 176 -37.50 37.01 30.09
N ARG A 177 -37.45 37.29 28.77
CA ARG A 177 -36.80 36.42 27.77
C ARG A 177 -35.27 36.46 27.84
N HIS A 178 -34.67 37.61 28.16
CA HIS A 178 -33.20 37.71 28.35
C HIS A 178 -32.70 36.95 29.58
N ARG A 179 -33.43 36.97 30.72
CA ARG A 179 -33.06 36.20 31.93
C ARG A 179 -33.08 34.68 31.71
N PHE A 180 -34.01 34.19 30.88
CA PHE A 180 -34.10 32.76 30.54
C PHE A 180 -32.95 32.30 29.64
N LYS A 181 -32.57 33.10 28.63
CA LYS A 181 -31.41 32.77 27.76
C LYS A 181 -30.09 32.77 28.54
N HIS A 182 -29.91 33.69 29.49
CA HIS A 182 -28.69 33.72 30.31
C HIS A 182 -28.53 32.47 31.18
N LYS A 183 -29.62 31.96 31.77
CA LYS A 183 -29.60 30.68 32.52
C LYS A 183 -29.29 29.47 31.63
N TYR A 184 -29.76 29.45 30.38
CA TYR A 184 -29.52 28.36 29.44
C TYR A 184 -28.07 28.33 28.94
N ILE A 185 -27.47 29.51 28.67
CA ILE A 185 -26.07 29.62 28.25
C ILE A 185 -25.12 29.18 29.38
N ILE A 186 -25.42 29.53 30.63
CA ILE A 186 -24.63 29.09 31.80
C ILE A 186 -24.74 27.57 32.00
N LYS A 187 -25.92 26.97 31.75
CA LYS A 187 -26.12 25.52 31.86
C LYS A 187 -25.29 24.76 30.82
N ILE A 188 -25.35 25.18 29.56
CA ILE A 188 -24.55 24.57 28.46
C ILE A 188 -23.06 24.73 28.73
N ALA A 189 -22.60 25.92 29.17
CA ALA A 189 -21.19 26.17 29.48
C ALA A 189 -20.66 25.34 30.66
N ASN A 190 -21.51 25.02 31.65
CA ASN A 190 -21.12 24.17 32.78
C ASN A 190 -21.16 22.68 32.43
N GLU A 191 -22.10 22.23 31.60
CA GLU A 191 -22.17 20.83 31.13
C GLU A 191 -20.96 20.51 30.21
N SER A 192 -20.54 21.44 29.35
CA SER A 192 -19.33 21.28 28.52
C SER A 192 -18.02 21.26 29.33
N LYS A 193 -17.94 21.90 30.50
CA LYS A 193 -16.77 21.83 31.40
C LYS A 193 -16.65 20.47 32.11
N PHE A 194 -17.77 19.79 32.36
CA PHE A 194 -17.78 18.47 32.99
C PHE A 194 -17.33 17.36 32.03
N GLU A 195 -17.69 17.42 30.75
CA GLU A 195 -17.24 16.43 29.74
C GLU A 195 -15.73 16.50 29.46
N VAL A 196 -15.14 17.70 29.47
CA VAL A 196 -13.69 17.88 29.27
C VAL A 196 -12.88 17.35 30.47
N GLN A 197 -13.37 17.49 31.71
CA GLN A 197 -12.68 16.95 32.90
C GLN A 197 -12.79 15.43 33.03
N ALA A 198 -13.87 14.82 32.53
CA ALA A 198 -14.06 13.37 32.54
C ALA A 198 -13.15 12.64 31.53
N GLN A 199 -12.79 13.28 30.41
CA GLN A 199 -11.86 12.70 29.42
C GLN A 199 -10.38 12.77 29.84
N THR A 200 -10.00 13.70 30.71
CA THR A 200 -8.63 13.80 31.26
C THR A 200 -8.33 12.86 32.45
N LYS A 201 -9.33 12.15 32.99
CA LYS A 201 -9.16 11.14 34.06
C LYS A 201 -9.47 9.73 33.55
N ARG A 202 -8.72 9.24 32.55
CA ARG A 202 -8.56 7.78 32.36
C ARG A 202 -7.26 7.34 33.04
N PRO A 203 -7.26 6.27 33.87
CA PRO A 203 -6.03 5.77 34.46
C PRO A 203 -5.10 5.27 33.36
N ARG A 204 -3.80 5.59 33.45
CA ARG A 204 -2.75 4.82 32.78
C ARG A 204 -2.87 3.39 33.30
N GLN A 205 -3.37 2.46 32.49
CA GLN A 205 -3.18 1.05 32.76
C GLN A 205 -1.71 0.72 32.45
N GLN A 206 -0.95 0.50 33.52
CA GLN A 206 0.23 -0.34 33.52
C GLN A 206 -0.23 -1.80 33.41
N GLY A 207 0.47 -2.59 32.60
CA GLY A 207 0.22 -4.00 32.34
C GLY A 207 0.73 -4.37 30.96
#